data_AF-A0A485D3W4-F1
#
_entry.id   AF-A0A485D3W4-F1
#
_cell.length_a   1.000
_cell.length_b   1.000
_cell.length_c   1.000
_cell.angle_alpha   90.00
_cell.angle_beta   90.00
_cell.angle_gamma   90.00
#
_symmetry.space_group_name_H-M   'P 1'
#
loop_
_entity.id
_entity.type
_entity.pdbx_description
1 polymer ?
#
loop_
_entity_poly.entity_id
_entity_poly.type
_entity_poly.pdbx_seq_one_letter_code
_entity_poly.pdbx_strand_id
1 'polypeptide(L)'
;MREDKDRSYEKLVDTMLSIKIDKLRAYLQNTPAANLVEEKIEKTAISIRAVLTNYVKAIRYLQGIEKNGEPFTIRDWMRGVREDQPNGWLFISSNADTHASLKPVISMWLSIAIRGLLAMGGEP
;
A
#
# COMPACT_ATOMS: atom_id res chain seq x y z
N MET A 1 9.14 6.10 5.77
CA MET A 1 7.81 6.14 5.10
C MET A 1 6.68 6.66 5.99
N ARG A 2 6.37 6.08 7.16
CA ARG A 2 5.23 6.57 8.00
C ARG A 2 5.41 8.03 8.45
N GLU A 3 6.60 8.34 8.96
CA GLU A 3 7.02 9.67 9.42
C GLU A 3 7.70 10.50 8.32
N ASP A 4 7.68 10.04 7.08
CA ASP A 4 8.29 10.75 5.95
C ASP A 4 7.36 11.87 5.49
N LYS A 5 7.79 13.13 5.62
CA LYS A 5 7.00 14.31 5.26
C LYS A 5 6.69 14.37 3.77
N ASP A 6 7.57 13.83 2.94
CA ASP A 6 7.43 13.79 1.48
C ASP A 6 6.97 12.41 1.00
N ARG A 7 6.12 11.74 1.78
CA ARG A 7 5.58 10.42 1.41
C ARG A 7 4.71 10.52 0.17
N SER A 8 4.99 9.68 -0.81
CA SER A 8 4.17 9.53 -2.02
C SER A 8 4.21 8.08 -2.49
N TYR A 9 3.22 7.69 -3.30
CA TYR A 9 3.24 6.37 -3.93
C TYR A 9 4.44 6.23 -4.88
N GLU A 10 4.84 7.32 -5.53
CA GLU A 10 6.03 7.37 -6.37
C GLU A 10 7.31 7.05 -5.57
N LYS A 11 7.55 7.78 -4.47
CA LYS A 11 8.71 7.57 -3.60
C LYS A 11 8.72 6.18 -2.99
N LEU A 12 7.55 5.67 -2.61
CA LEU A 12 7.38 4.32 -2.06
C LEU A 12 7.78 3.25 -3.09
N VAL A 13 7.24 3.34 -4.32
CA VAL A 13 7.56 2.41 -5.41
C VAL A 13 9.05 2.47 -5.75
N ASP A 14 9.63 3.66 -5.87
CA ASP A 14 11.05 3.83 -6.21
C ASP A 14 11.96 3.26 -5.11
N THR A 15 11.61 3.49 -3.84
CA THR A 15 12.34 2.93 -2.70
C THR A 15 12.29 1.41 -2.68
N MET A 16 11.19 0.78 -3.09
CA MET A 16 11.09 -0.69 -3.08
C MET A 16 11.80 -1.34 -4.27
N LEU A 17 11.80 -0.70 -5.45
CA LEU A 17 12.21 -1.35 -6.69
C LEU A 17 13.60 -0.91 -7.19
N SER A 18 13.95 0.36 -6.99
CA SER A 18 15.07 1.00 -7.70
C SER A 18 16.22 1.40 -6.79
N ILE A 19 15.99 1.51 -5.48
CA ILE A 19 17.02 1.97 -4.55
C ILE A 19 18.22 0.99 -4.56
N LYS A 20 19.44 1.54 -4.56
CA LYS A 20 20.66 0.74 -4.38
C LYS A 20 20.67 0.13 -2.97
N ILE A 21 21.27 -1.05 -2.81
CA ILE A 21 21.30 -1.76 -1.52
C ILE A 21 21.92 -0.90 -0.41
N ASP A 22 22.98 -0.14 -0.71
CA ASP A 22 23.65 0.74 0.26
C ASP A 22 22.72 1.86 0.74
N LYS A 23 21.95 2.44 -0.18
CA LYS A 23 20.94 3.45 0.16
C LYS A 23 19.75 2.85 0.92
N LEU A 24 19.37 1.61 0.61
CA LEU A 24 18.34 0.90 1.35
C LEU A 24 18.77 0.61 2.79
N ARG A 25 20.02 0.19 3.00
CA ARG A 25 20.61 0.01 4.34
C ARG A 25 20.52 1.28 5.16
N ALA A 26 20.96 2.40 4.57
CA ALA A 26 20.84 3.71 5.22
C ALA A 26 19.37 4.10 5.49
N TYR A 27 18.46 3.85 4.55
CA TYR A 27 17.05 4.18 4.70
C TYR A 27 16.33 3.34 5.78
N LEU A 28 16.78 2.10 5.99
CA LEU A 28 16.24 1.18 7.00
C LEU A 28 16.99 1.25 8.33
N GLN A 29 18.03 2.08 8.43
CA GLN A 29 18.81 2.24 9.66
C GLN A 29 17.87 2.64 10.81
N ASN A 30 18.04 2.00 11.97
CA ASN A 30 17.19 2.15 13.15
C ASN A 30 15.75 1.61 12.99
N THR A 31 15.48 0.78 11.98
CA THR A 31 14.23 0.01 11.88
C THR A 31 14.50 -1.48 12.12
N PRO A 32 13.50 -2.26 12.57
CA PRO A 32 13.64 -3.71 12.68
C PRO A 32 14.03 -4.40 11.36
N ALA A 33 13.83 -3.74 10.22
CA ALA A 33 14.17 -4.26 8.89
C ALA A 33 15.66 -4.08 8.53
N ALA A 34 16.45 -3.35 9.32
CA ALA A 34 17.89 -3.15 9.06
C ALA A 34 18.64 -4.49 8.96
N ASN A 35 18.32 -5.44 9.85
CA ASN A 35 18.95 -6.75 9.90
C ASN A 35 18.69 -7.57 8.61
N LEU A 36 17.62 -7.28 7.87
CA LEU A 36 17.26 -8.00 6.63
C LEU A 36 18.06 -7.56 5.41
N VAL A 37 18.83 -6.46 5.53
CA VAL A 37 19.59 -5.86 4.44
C VAL A 37 21.07 -5.74 4.76
N GLU A 38 21.56 -6.32 5.85
CA GLU A 38 22.98 -6.34 6.21
C GLU A 38 23.87 -6.94 5.11
N GLU A 39 25.14 -6.55 5.10
CA GLU A 39 26.14 -6.95 4.10
C GLU A 39 26.33 -8.46 3.99
N LYS A 40 26.14 -9.19 5.09
CA LYS A 40 26.22 -10.66 5.10
C LYS A 40 24.96 -11.35 4.55
N ILE A 41 23.89 -10.61 4.25
CA ILE A 41 22.55 -11.16 3.96
C ILE A 41 21.94 -10.61 2.65
N GLU A 42 22.78 -10.29 1.66
CA GLU A 42 22.33 -9.69 0.39
C GLU A 42 21.36 -10.55 -0.41
N LYS A 43 21.51 -11.89 -0.40
CA LYS A 43 20.58 -12.80 -1.08
C LYS A 43 19.14 -12.70 -0.55
N THR A 44 18.97 -12.45 0.75
CA THR A 44 17.66 -12.27 1.36
C THR A 44 17.03 -10.95 0.93
N ALA A 45 17.81 -9.87 0.89
CA ALA A 45 17.33 -8.58 0.38
C ALA A 45 16.88 -8.66 -1.09
N ILE A 46 17.62 -9.38 -1.94
CA ILE A 46 17.24 -9.65 -3.34
C ILE A 46 15.92 -10.43 -3.41
N SER A 47 15.78 -11.49 -2.60
CA SER A 47 14.55 -12.30 -2.55
C SER A 47 13.34 -11.48 -2.12
N ILE A 48 13.49 -10.66 -1.06
CA ILE A 48 12.44 -9.74 -0.60
C ILE A 48 12.03 -8.77 -1.73
N ARG A 49 13.01 -8.19 -2.43
CA ARG A 49 12.74 -7.28 -3.56
C ARG A 49 12.00 -7.98 -4.69
N ALA A 50 12.34 -9.23 -5.02
CA ALA A 50 11.65 -10.01 -6.05
C ALA A 50 10.18 -10.24 -5.68
N VAL A 51 9.90 -10.60 -4.42
CA VAL A 51 8.53 -10.76 -3.92
C VAL A 51 7.78 -9.42 -3.93
N LEU A 52 8.38 -8.35 -3.42
CA LEU A 52 7.77 -7.01 -3.40
C LEU A 52 7.44 -6.54 -4.82
N THR A 53 8.29 -6.80 -5.80
CA THR A 53 8.05 -6.40 -7.21
C THR A 53 6.71 -6.87 -7.74
N ASN A 54 6.24 -8.05 -7.31
CA ASN A 54 4.93 -8.57 -7.71
C ASN A 54 3.76 -7.77 -7.11
N TYR A 55 3.89 -7.33 -5.86
CA TYR A 55 2.84 -6.57 -5.16
C TYR A 55 2.87 -5.07 -5.45
N VAL A 56 4.06 -4.52 -5.67
CA VAL A 56 4.26 -3.09 -5.96
C VAL A 56 3.65 -2.69 -7.30
N LYS A 57 3.41 -3.63 -8.23
CA LYS A 57 2.63 -3.38 -9.45
C LYS A 57 1.27 -2.75 -9.15
N ALA A 58 0.59 -3.18 -8.08
CA ALA A 58 -0.67 -2.56 -7.67
C ALA A 58 -0.48 -1.09 -7.29
N ILE A 59 0.56 -0.80 -6.50
CA ILE A 59 0.85 0.54 -5.99
C ILE A 59 1.25 1.50 -7.11
N ARG A 60 1.87 1.00 -8.19
CA ARG A 60 2.19 1.81 -9.38
C ARG A 60 0.96 2.47 -9.99
N TYR A 61 -0.20 1.81 -9.98
CA TYR A 61 -1.45 2.40 -10.48
C TYR A 61 -2.03 3.49 -9.57
N LEU A 62 -1.50 3.65 -8.36
CA LEU A 62 -1.89 4.70 -7.42
C LEU A 62 -0.97 5.92 -7.51
N GLN A 63 0.09 5.88 -8.33
CA GLN A 63 0.99 7.02 -8.46
C GLN A 63 0.27 8.25 -9.01
N GLY A 64 0.40 9.38 -8.30
CA GLY A 64 -0.19 10.66 -8.70
C GLY A 64 -1.61 10.88 -8.15
N ILE A 65 -2.29 9.86 -7.62
CA ILE A 65 -3.63 10.04 -7.04
C ILE A 65 -3.58 10.92 -5.79
N GLU A 66 -2.45 10.95 -5.08
CA GLU A 66 -2.22 11.78 -3.90
C GLU A 66 -2.27 13.28 -4.20
N LYS A 67 -2.20 13.67 -5.48
CA LYS A 67 -2.36 15.06 -5.94
C LYS A 67 -3.82 15.39 -6.28
N ASN A 68 -4.71 14.40 -6.35
CA ASN A 68 -6.08 14.55 -6.82
C ASN A 68 -7.06 14.81 -5.67
N GLY A 69 -6.87 15.93 -4.98
CA GLY A 69 -7.78 16.38 -3.93
C GLY A 69 -7.66 15.60 -2.62
N GLU A 70 -8.78 15.51 -1.89
CA GLU A 70 -8.79 14.93 -0.55
C GLU A 70 -8.53 13.41 -0.56
N PRO A 71 -7.67 12.89 0.33
CA PRO A 71 -7.42 11.46 0.41
C PRO A 71 -8.68 10.66 0.74
N PHE A 72 -8.98 9.67 -0.09
CA PHE A 72 -10.03 8.70 0.21
C PHE A 72 -9.45 7.49 0.98
N THR A 73 -10.15 7.07 2.05
CA THR A 73 -9.88 5.76 2.68
C THR A 73 -11.16 4.96 2.81
N ILE A 74 -11.10 3.68 2.43
CA ILE A 74 -12.23 2.74 2.58
C ILE A 74 -12.60 2.59 4.05
N ARG A 75 -11.64 2.69 4.97
CA ARG A 75 -11.90 2.60 6.41
C ARG A 75 -12.78 3.75 6.90
N ASP A 76 -12.46 4.98 6.50
CA ASP A 76 -13.23 6.15 6.93
C ASP A 76 -14.61 6.16 6.26
N TRP A 77 -14.69 5.75 4.99
CA TRP A 77 -15.96 5.51 4.33
C TRP A 77 -16.80 4.44 5.05
N MET A 78 -16.21 3.33 5.50
CA MET A 78 -16.93 2.32 6.28
C MET A 78 -17.36 2.81 7.67
N ARG A 79 -16.58 3.67 8.33
CA ARG A 79 -16.94 4.24 9.63
C ARG A 79 -18.17 5.14 9.55
N GLY A 80 -18.25 5.99 8.53
CA GLY A 80 -19.44 6.83 8.35
C GLY A 80 -20.72 6.01 8.13
N VAL A 81 -20.64 4.79 7.58
CA VAL A 81 -21.81 3.88 7.44
C VAL A 81 -22.36 3.50 8.81
N ARG A 82 -21.49 3.39 9.83
CA ARG A 82 -21.88 3.04 11.20
C ARG A 82 -22.41 4.25 11.99
N GLU A 83 -22.06 5.46 11.58
CA GLU A 83 -22.33 6.71 12.31
C GLU A 83 -23.55 7.48 11.75
N ASP A 84 -24.43 6.82 10.99
CA ASP A 84 -25.60 7.43 10.32
C ASP A 84 -25.28 8.68 9.47
N GLN A 85 -24.02 8.79 9.01
CA GLN A 85 -23.64 9.76 7.99
C GLN A 85 -24.24 9.32 6.65
N PRO A 86 -24.50 10.25 5.71
CA PRO A 86 -25.00 9.91 4.37
C PRO A 86 -23.94 9.14 3.58
N ASN A 87 -23.83 7.84 3.83
CA ASN A 87 -22.85 6.97 3.21
C ASN A 87 -23.55 6.15 2.13
N GLY A 88 -23.34 6.56 0.88
CA GLY A 88 -23.85 5.86 -0.29
C GLY A 88 -23.04 4.60 -0.62
N TRP A 89 -23.53 3.86 -1.61
CA TRP A 89 -22.87 2.69 -2.19
C TRP A 89 -21.49 3.05 -2.76
N LEU A 90 -20.46 2.26 -2.43
CA LEU A 90 -19.15 2.34 -3.08
C LEU A 90 -19.12 1.46 -4.32
N PHE A 91 -19.10 2.07 -5.49
CA PHE A 91 -18.96 1.37 -6.76
C PHE A 91 -17.48 1.32 -7.18
N ILE A 92 -16.93 0.12 -7.36
CA ILE A 92 -15.60 -0.09 -7.91
C ILE A 92 -15.76 -0.56 -9.35
N SER A 93 -15.67 0.37 -10.29
CA SER A 93 -15.73 0.09 -11.73
C SER A 93 -14.33 -0.02 -12.33
N SER A 94 -14.23 -0.74 -13.45
CA SER A 94 -13.01 -0.81 -14.26
C SER A 94 -13.37 -1.00 -15.72
N ASN A 95 -12.62 -0.39 -16.63
CA ASN A 95 -12.76 -0.66 -18.06
C ASN A 95 -12.22 -2.07 -18.35
N ALA A 96 -12.89 -2.82 -19.23
CA ALA A 96 -12.54 -4.21 -19.57
C ALA A 96 -11.05 -4.37 -19.94
N ASP A 97 -10.53 -3.46 -20.76
CA ASP A 97 -9.15 -3.49 -21.27
C ASP A 97 -8.10 -3.26 -20.15
N THR A 98 -8.50 -2.60 -19.06
CA THR A 98 -7.63 -2.29 -17.91
C THR A 98 -7.90 -3.17 -16.70
N HIS A 99 -8.93 -4.02 -16.75
CA HIS A 99 -9.42 -4.78 -15.60
C HIS A 99 -8.33 -5.70 -15.03
N ALA A 100 -7.58 -6.38 -15.90
CA ALA A 100 -6.50 -7.27 -15.48
C ALA A 100 -5.40 -6.53 -14.69
N SER A 101 -5.10 -5.30 -15.09
CA SER A 101 -4.11 -4.43 -14.45
C SER A 101 -4.58 -3.89 -13.10
N LEU A 102 -5.88 -3.58 -12.96
CA LEU A 102 -6.46 -3.05 -11.74
C LEU A 102 -6.82 -4.13 -10.70
N LYS A 103 -6.93 -5.39 -11.11
CA LYS A 103 -7.28 -6.51 -10.23
C LYS A 103 -6.48 -6.53 -8.91
N PRO A 104 -5.14 -6.34 -8.88
CA PRO A 104 -4.39 -6.32 -7.63
C PRO A 104 -4.77 -5.16 -6.70
N VAL A 105 -5.10 -3.98 -7.26
CA VAL A 105 -5.52 -2.80 -6.48
C VAL A 105 -6.89 -3.05 -5.87
N ILE A 106 -7.83 -3.56 -6.67
CA ILE A 106 -9.19 -3.87 -6.22
C ILE A 106 -9.15 -4.95 -5.13
N SER A 107 -8.36 -6.02 -5.32
CA SER A 107 -8.18 -7.06 -4.30
C SER A 107 -7.60 -6.50 -3.00
N MET A 108 -6.63 -5.58 -3.08
CA MET A 108 -6.07 -4.91 -1.90
C MET A 108 -7.14 -4.08 -1.17
N TRP A 109 -7.91 -3.27 -1.90
CA TRP A 109 -8.99 -2.46 -1.35
C TRP A 109 -10.08 -3.29 -0.67
N LEU A 110 -10.52 -4.38 -1.30
CA LEU A 110 -11.46 -5.33 -0.70
C LEU A 110 -10.88 -6.00 0.56
N SER A 111 -9.60 -6.37 0.55
CA SER A 111 -8.94 -6.93 1.75
C SER A 111 -8.92 -5.92 2.90
N ILE A 112 -8.66 -4.64 2.63
CA ILE A 112 -8.72 -3.57 3.64
C ILE A 112 -10.15 -3.41 4.16
N ALA A 113 -11.15 -3.43 3.28
CA ALA A 113 -12.57 -3.33 3.65
C ALA A 113 -12.98 -4.48 4.60
N ILE A 114 -12.68 -5.73 4.23
CA ILE A 114 -13.01 -6.92 5.03
C ILE A 114 -12.33 -6.86 6.40
N ARG A 115 -11.04 -6.49 6.45
CA ARG A 115 -10.32 -6.32 7.72
C ARG A 115 -10.90 -5.19 8.56
N GLY A 116 -11.33 -4.10 7.92
CA GLY A 116 -12.04 -3.01 8.57
C GLY A 116 -13.36 -3.49 9.18
N LEU A 117 -14.13 -4.29 8.44
CA LEU A 117 -15.39 -4.87 8.90
C LEU A 117 -15.19 -5.76 10.12
N LEU A 118 -14.22 -6.67 10.07
CA LEU A 118 -13.89 -7.57 11.18
C LEU A 118 -13.44 -6.80 12.43
N ALA A 119 -12.70 -5.71 12.27
CA ALA A 119 -12.29 -4.86 13.39
C ALA A 119 -13.44 -4.02 13.98
N MET A 120 -14.55 -3.86 13.27
CA MET A 120 -15.74 -3.15 13.74
C MET A 120 -16.76 -4.09 14.40
N GLY A 121 -16.78 -5.37 14.02
CA GLY A 121 -17.50 -6.42 14.72
C GLY A 121 -16.71 -6.83 15.96
N GLY A 122 -16.83 -6.08 17.04
CA GLY A 122 -16.26 -6.47 18.33
C GLY A 122 -16.75 -7.87 18.72
N GLU A 123 -15.85 -8.67 19.30
CA GLU A 123 -16.26 -9.77 20.17
C GLU A 123 -17.23 -9.24 21.24
N PRO A 124 -18.24 -10.04 21.65
CA PRO A 124 -19.17 -9.68 22.72
C PRO A 124 -18.49 -9.42 24.06
#